data_AF-A0A7C5Q9B0-F1
#
_entry.id   AF-A0A7C5Q9B0-F1
#
_cell.length_a   1.000
_cell.length_b   1.000
_cell.length_c   1.000
_cell.angle_alpha   90.00
_cell.angle_beta   90.00
_cell.angle_gamma   90.00
#
_symmetry.space_group_name_H-M   'P 1'
#
loop_
_entity.id
_entity.type
_entity.pdbx_description
1 polymer ?
#
loop_
_entity_poly.entity_id
_entity_poly.type
_entity_poly.pdbx_seq_one_letter_code
_entity_poly.pdbx_strand_id
1 'polypeptide(L)' 'MRVVVLMGGRSSEREISLRTGRAVADALRRMGHEVVEMDLTPDLACRLLEVKPDRVFIALHGPYGEDGRVQ' A
#
# COMPACT_ATOMS: atom_id res chain seq x y z
N MET A 1 -5.31 2.46 15.07
CA MET A 1 -4.39 1.55 14.37
C MET A 1 -3.64 2.34 13.32
N ARG A 2 -2.37 2.01 13.13
CA ARG A 2 -1.51 2.49 12.06
C ARG A 2 -1.59 1.51 10.89
N VAL A 3 -2.10 1.97 9.76
CA VAL A 3 -2.29 1.17 8.55
C VAL A 3 -1.40 1.71 7.44
N VAL A 4 -0.57 0.85 6.85
CA VAL A 4 0.11 1.18 5.59
C VAL A 4 -0.82 0.81 4.45
N VAL A 5 -1.02 1.71 3.49
CA VAL A 5 -1.66 1.39 2.21
C VAL A 5 -0.56 1.28 1.16
N LEU A 6 -0.30 0.06 0.72
CA LEU A 6 0.69 -0.25 -0.31
C LEU A 6 0.05 -0.09 -1.70
N MET A 7 0.59 0.80 -2.51
CA MET A 7 0.05 1.19 -3.82
C MET A 7 1.17 1.47 -4.83
N GLY A 8 0.83 1.80 -6.07
CA GLY A 8 1.79 2.11 -7.12
C GLY A 8 2.41 0.85 -7.73
N GLY A 9 3.72 0.68 -7.55
CA GLY A 9 4.50 -0.39 -8.15
C GLY A 9 4.95 -0.13 -9.59
N ARG A 10 5.37 -1.20 -10.26
CA ARG A 10 6.04 -1.16 -11.59
C ARG A 10 5.23 -1.80 -12.71
N SER A 11 3.98 -2.18 -12.44
CA SER A 11 3.08 -2.74 -13.45
C SER A 11 2.55 -1.65 -14.39
N SER A 12 2.00 -2.04 -15.54
CA SER A 12 1.25 -1.15 -16.43
C SER A 12 0.00 -0.56 -15.76
N GLU A 13 -0.42 -1.11 -14.63
CA GLU A 13 -1.61 -0.73 -13.87
C GLU A 13 -1.30 0.20 -12.69
N ARG A 14 -0.07 0.74 -12.63
CA ARG A 14 0.39 1.66 -11.57
C ARG A 14 -0.60 2.78 -11.26
N GLU A 15 -1.11 3.48 -12.29
CA GLU A 15 -2.05 4.59 -12.08
C GLU A 15 -3.39 4.14 -11.49
N ILE A 16 -3.83 2.92 -11.83
CA ILE A 16 -5.01 2.30 -11.22
C ILE A 16 -4.74 2.03 -9.75
N SER A 17 -3.58 1.44 -9.43
CA SER A 17 -3.15 1.19 -8.05
C SER A 17 -3.06 2.46 -7.20
N LEU A 18 -2.46 3.55 -7.72
CA LEU A 18 -2.38 4.83 -7.01
C LEU A 18 -3.76 5.43 -6.73
N ARG A 19 -4.69 5.35 -7.70
CA ARG A 19 -6.07 5.83 -7.53
C ARG A 19 -6.82 5.02 -6.47
N THR A 20 -6.74 3.69 -6.55
CA THR A 20 -7.35 2.80 -5.55
C THR A 20 -6.76 3.04 -4.16
N GLY A 21 -5.43 3.11 -4.07
CA GLY A 21 -4.71 3.33 -2.81
C GLY A 21 -5.10 4.63 -2.13
N ARG A 22 -5.17 5.75 -2.86
CA ARG A 22 -5.62 7.04 -2.30
C ARG A 22 -7.05 6.99 -1.80
N ALA A 23 -7.96 6.39 -2.56
CA ALA A 23 -9.36 6.24 -2.13
C ALA A 23 -9.49 5.43 -0.83
N VAL A 24 -8.71 4.34 -0.70
CA VAL A 24 -8.65 3.53 0.52
C VAL A 24 -8.02 4.31 1.67
N ALA A 25 -6.92 5.02 1.43
CA ALA A 25 -6.24 5.83 2.43
C ALA A 25 -7.19 6.90 3.02
N ASP A 26 -7.93 7.60 2.17
CA ASP A 26 -8.90 8.60 2.61
C ASP A 26 -10.05 7.98 3.41
N ALA A 27 -10.53 6.79 3.03
CA ALA A 27 -11.55 6.08 3.80
C ALA A 27 -11.04 5.68 5.18
N LEU A 28 -9.83 5.11 5.27
CA LEU A 28 -9.21 4.72 6.54
C LEU A 28 -8.96 5.94 7.45
N ARG A 29 -8.52 7.07 6.89
CA ARG A 29 -8.37 8.33 7.65
C ARG A 29 -9.70 8.82 8.21
N ARG A 30 -10.78 8.79 7.42
CA ARG A 30 -12.14 9.15 7.88
C ARG A 30 -12.65 8.24 9.00
N MET A 31 -12.17 7.00 9.07
CA MET A 31 -12.46 6.06 10.16
C MET A 31 -11.58 6.27 11.41
N GLY A 32 -10.69 7.26 11.41
CA GLY A 32 -9.83 7.58 12.55
C GLY A 32 -8.55 6.75 12.65
N HIS A 33 -8.12 6.09 11.57
CA HIS A 33 -6.85 5.40 11.52
C HIS A 33 -5.69 6.34 11.17
N GLU A 34 -4.50 6.04 11.68
CA GLU A 34 -3.25 6.66 11.20
C GLU A 34 -2.86 5.93 9.91
N VAL A 35 -2.72 6.66 8.81
CA VAL A 35 -2.52 6.06 7.48
C VAL A 35 -1.22 6.52 6.85
N VAL A 36 -0.38 5.57 6.48
CA VAL A 36 0.86 5.79 5.72
C VAL A 36 0.66 5.25 4.31
N GLU A 37 0.71 6.12 3.31
CA GLU A 37 0.71 5.70 1.91
C GLU A 37 2.14 5.30 1.51
N MET A 38 2.30 4.14 0.87
CA MET A 38 3.61 3.60 0.53
C MET A 38 3.60 3.03 -0.89
N ASP A 39 4.61 3.37 -1.67
CA ASP A 39 4.83 2.81 -3.01
C ASP A 39 5.56 1.46 -2.91
N LEU A 40 5.32 0.54 -3.84
CA LEU A 40 6.08 -0.70 -3.96
C LEU A 40 7.46 -0.41 -4.57
N THR A 41 8.45 -0.25 -3.69
CA THR A 41 9.87 -0.09 -4.02
C THR A 41 10.70 -1.26 -3.46
N PRO A 42 11.93 -1.50 -3.97
CA PRO A 42 12.77 -2.62 -3.52
C PRO A 42 13.10 -2.62 -2.01
N ASP A 43 13.03 -1.47 -1.35
CA ASP A 43 13.27 -1.27 0.08
C ASP A 43 12.00 -1.41 0.95
N LEU A 44 10.89 -1.91 0.39
CA LEU A 44 9.60 -2.06 1.08
C LEU A 44 9.73 -2.72 2.45
N ALA A 45 10.49 -3.81 2.56
CA ALA A 45 10.65 -4.54 3.82
C ALA A 45 11.29 -3.67 4.92
N CYS A 46 12.34 -2.92 4.58
CA CYS A 46 12.99 -2.00 5.50
C CYS A 46 12.02 -0.90 5.96
N ARG A 47 11.29 -0.30 5.02
CA ARG A 47 10.31 0.75 5.33
C ARG A 47 9.17 0.26 6.22
N LEU A 48 8.69 -0.97 6.01
CA LEU A 48 7.67 -1.57 6.87
C LEU A 48 8.20 -1.82 8.29
N LEU A 49 9.46 -2.25 8.44
CA LEU A 49 10.11 -2.44 9.74
C LEU A 49 10.34 -1.12 10.50
N GLU A 50 10.56 -0.02 9.78
CA GLU A 50 10.67 1.33 10.37
C GLU A 50 9.31 1.88 10.79
N VAL A 51 8.30 1.77 9.92
CA VAL A 51 6.95 2.30 10.17
C VAL A 51 6.22 1.49 11.26
N LYS A 52 6.49 0.18 11.34
CA LYS A 52 5.85 -0.77 12.26
C LYS A 52 4.31 -0.64 12.25
N PRO A 53 3.65 -0.84 11.09
CA PRO A 53 2.20 -0.74 11.03
C PRO A 53 1.53 -1.92 11.74
N ASP A 54 0.33 -1.69 12.26
CA ASP A 54 -0.53 -2.76 12.77
C ASP A 54 -1.00 -3.67 11.63
N ARG A 55 -1.27 -3.09 10.46
CA ARG A 55 -1.78 -3.78 9.26
C ARG A 55 -1.27 -3.10 7.98
N VAL A 56 -1.19 -3.89 6.91
CA VAL A 56 -0.94 -3.40 5.55
C VAL A 56 -2.16 -3.72 4.69
N PHE A 57 -2.69 -2.71 4.00
CA PHE A 57 -3.69 -2.89 2.95
C PHE A 57 -2.99 -2.86 1.60
N ILE A 58 -3.08 -3.95 0.83
CA ILE A 58 -2.46 -4.06 -0.50
C ILE A 58 -3.46 -3.55 -1.54
N ALA A 59 -3.16 -2.40 -2.14
CA ALA A 59 -3.91 -1.78 -3.24
C ALA A 59 -3.14 -1.84 -4.58
N LEU A 60 -2.23 -2.81 -4.71
CA LEU A 60 -1.46 -3.08 -5.93
C LEU A 60 -2.34 -3.78 -6.97
N HIS A 61 -2.09 -3.49 -8.26
CA HIS A 61 -2.76 -4.15 -9.40
C HIS A 61 -1.70 -4.73 -10.34
N GLY A 62 -1.99 -5.92 -10.88
CA GLY A 62 -1.12 -6.63 -11.80
C GLY A 62 0.05 -7.35 -11.12
N PRO A 63 1.14 -7.61 -11.87
CA PRO A 63 2.30 -8.33 -11.36
C PRO A 63 2.87 -7.70 -10.09
N TYR A 64 3.48 -8.52 -9.23
CA TYR A 64 3.94 -8.22 -7.86
C TYR A 64 2.84 -7.99 -6.82
N GLY A 65 1.63 -7.53 -7.21
CA GLY A 65 0.52 -7.32 -6.29
C GLY A 65 -0.43 -8.51 -6.20
N GLU A 66 -0.82 -9.05 -7.35
CA GLU A 66 -1.88 -10.07 -7.47
C GLU A 66 -1.34 -11.47 -7.78
N ASP A 67 -0.01 -11.64 -7.80
CA ASP A 67 0.69 -12.87 -8.17
C ASP A 67 1.36 -13.59 -6.99
N GLY A 68 1.12 -13.15 -5.76
CA GLY A 68 1.63 -13.78 -4.55
C GLY A 68 3.03 -13.35 -4.11
N ARG A 69 3.71 -12.44 -4.83
CA ARG A 69 5.11 -12.08 -4.51
C ARG A 69 5.28 -11.16 -3.31
N VAL A 70 4.28 -10.33 -3.00
CA VAL A 70 4.37 -9.31 -1.93
C VAL A 70 3.74 -9.76 -0.60
N GLN A 71 2.95 -10.83 -0.65
CA GLN A 71 2.21 -11.44 0.46
C GLN A 71 3.13 -12.21 1.41
#